data_AF-A0A2R7SHR9-F1
#
_entry.id   AF-A0A2R7SHR9-F1
#
_cell.length_a   1.000
_cell.length_b   1.000
_cell.length_c   1.000
_cell.angle_alpha   90.00
_cell.angle_beta   90.00
_cell.angle_gamma   90.00
#
_symmetry.space_group_name_H-M   'P 1'
#
loop_
_entity.id
_entity.type
_entity.pdbx_description
1 polymer ?
#
loop_
_entity_poly.entity_id
_entity_poly.type
_entity_poly.pdbx_seq_one_letter_code
_entity_poly.pdbx_strand_id
1 'polypeptide(L)' 'ISVETLKGTVQLSGFAKSVEERAMAEKLARETSGVVAVRNDITVRN' A
#
# COMPACT_ATOMS: atom_id res chain seq x y z
N ILE A 1 4.05 8.81 -1.45
CA ILE A 1 3.36 7.50 -1.50
C ILE A 1 1.94 7.80 -1.92
N SER A 2 1.48 7.20 -3.01
CA SER A 2 0.11 7.34 -3.52
C SER A 2 -0.67 6.07 -3.18
N VAL A 3 -1.90 6.25 -2.72
CA VAL A 3 -2.80 5.16 -2.34
C VAL A 3 -4.12 5.39 -3.05
N GLU A 4 -4.48 4.46 -3.92
CA GLU A 4 -5.78 4.46 -4.59
C GLU A 4 -6.58 3.24 -4.18
N THR A 5 -7.87 3.43 -3.93
CA THR A 5 -8.78 2.35 -3.52
C THR A 5 -9.92 2.27 -4.52
N LEU A 6 -10.04 1.15 -5.23
CA LEU A 6 -11.06 0.95 -6.26
C LEU A 6 -11.80 -0.36 -6.03
N LYS A 7 -13.10 -0.26 -5.71
CA LYS A 7 -14.02 -1.42 -5.54
C LYS A 7 -13.44 -2.54 -4.63
N GLY A 8 -12.85 -2.14 -3.50
CA GLY A 8 -12.23 -3.07 -2.55
C GLY A 8 -10.84 -3.57 -2.94
N THR A 9 -10.27 -3.10 -4.04
CA THR A 9 -8.83 -3.32 -4.31
C THR A 9 -8.07 -2.05 -3.98
N VAL A 10 -7.11 -2.13 -3.07
CA VAL A 10 -6.17 -1.04 -2.79
C VAL A 10 -4.94 -1.22 -3.63
N GLN A 11 -4.50 -0.14 -4.26
CA GLN A 11 -3.28 -0.07 -5.04
C GLN A 11 -2.38 0.97 -4.38
N LEU A 12 -1.24 0.52 -3.88
CA LEU A 12 -0.19 1.37 -3.33
C LEU A 12 0.91 1.50 -4.36
N SER A 13 1.27 2.74 -4.67
CA SER A 13 2.33 3.04 -5.63
C SER A 13 3.17 4.21 -5.13
N GLY A 14 4.48 4.12 -5.30
CA GLY A 14 5.41 5.18 -4.90
C GLY A 14 6.73 4.66 -4.36
N PHE A 15 7.40 5.52 -3.59
CA PHE A 15 8.72 5.24 -3.05
C PHE A 15 8.69 5.28 -1.53
N ALA A 16 9.14 4.21 -0.88
CA ALA A 16 9.34 4.15 0.57
C ALA A 16 10.83 4.26 0.88
N LYS A 17 11.16 4.87 2.02
CA LYS A 17 12.56 4.99 2.47
C LYS A 17 13.07 3.72 3.14
N SER A 18 12.17 2.84 3.58
CA SER A 18 12.51 1.58 4.24
C SER A 18 11.48 0.49 3.95
N VAL A 19 11.89 -0.76 4.19
CA VAL A 19 10.99 -1.93 4.07
C VAL A 19 9.86 -1.87 5.11
N GLU A 20 10.11 -1.24 6.26
CA GLU A 20 9.11 -1.02 7.32
C GLU A 20 8.01 -0.07 6.87
N GLU A 21 8.36 1.06 6.22
CA GLU A 21 7.39 1.98 5.63
C GLU A 21 6.49 1.26 4.61
N ARG A 22 7.08 0.42 3.75
CA ARG A 22 6.33 -0.38 2.79
C ARG A 22 5.36 -1.34 3.46
N ALA A 23 5.80 -2.04 4.51
CA ALA A 23 4.98 -3.00 5.23
C ALA A 23 3.84 -2.33 6.00
N MET A 24 4.11 -1.17 6.59
CA MET A 24 3.11 -0.38 7.30
C MET A 24 2.03 0.13 6.35
N ALA A 25 2.42 0.64 5.18
CA ALA A 25 1.48 1.08 4.15
C ALA A 25 0.56 -0.06 3.67
N GLU A 26 1.12 -1.26 3.47
CA GLU A 26 0.33 -2.43 3.09
C GLU A 26 -0.66 -2.85 4.18
N LYS A 27 -0.23 -2.83 5.45
CA LYS A 27 -1.09 -3.16 6.60
C LYS A 27 -2.24 -2.17 6.71
N LEU A 28 -1.95 -0.88 6.60
CA LEU A 28 -2.95 0.19 6.67
C LEU A 28 -3.98 0.07 5.54
N ALA A 29 -3.51 -0.22 4.33
CA ALA A 29 -4.37 -0.50 3.18
C ALA A 29 -5.27 -1.70 3.42
N ARG A 30 -4.75 -2.78 4.00
CA ARG A 30 -5.52 -4.00 4.27
C ARG A 30 -6.51 -3.85 5.43
N GLU A 31 -6.22 -2.97 6.39
CA GLU A 31 -7.10 -2.62 7.50
C GLU A 31 -8.24 -1.68 7.08
N THR A 32 -8.18 -1.12 5.88
CA THR A 32 -9.26 -0.26 5.36
C THR A 32 -10.51 -1.11 5.10
N SER A 33 -11.66 -0.66 5.63
CA SER A 33 -12.91 -1.42 5.58
C SER A 33 -13.41 -1.57 4.14
N GLY A 34 -13.74 -2.80 3.74
CA GLY A 34 -14.16 -3.14 2.39
C GLY A 34 -13.03 -3.56 1.43
N VAL A 35 -11.80 -3.70 1.94
CA VAL A 35 -10.65 -4.15 1.14
C VAL A 35 -10.63 -5.68 1.01
N VAL A 36 -10.64 -6.12 -0.24
CA VAL A 36 -10.62 -7.52 -0.70
C VAL A 36 -9.22 -7.89 -1.19
N ALA A 37 -8.49 -6.94 -1.78
CA ALA A 37 -7.15 -7.18 -2.32
C ALA A 37 -6.26 -5.95 -2.14
N VAL A 38 -4.96 -6.19 -1.90
CA VAL A 38 -3.96 -5.12 -1.79
C VAL A 38 -2.84 -5.41 -2.79
N ARG A 39 -2.61 -4.46 -3.70
CA ARG A 39 -1.46 -4.43 -4.60
C ARG A 39 -0.44 -3.43 -4.10
N ASN A 40 0.75 -3.93 -3.80
CA ASN A 40 1.85 -3.14 -3.29
C ASN A 40 2.96 -3.01 -4.34
N ASP A 41 2.94 -1.90 -5.07
CA ASP A 41 3.97 -1.51 -6.05
C ASP A 41 4.92 -0.45 -5.47
N ILE A 42 5.08 -0.40 -4.15
CA ILE A 42 5.99 0.52 -3.49
C ILE A 42 7.44 0.05 -3.69
N THR A 43 8.24 0.90 -4.31
CA THR A 43 9.67 0.68 -4.49
C THR A 43 10.45 1.26 -3.32
N VAL A 44 11.27 0.45 -2.65
CA VAL A 44 12.15 0.95 -1.59
C VAL A 44 13.38 1.57 -2.25
N ARG A 45 13.65 2.85 -1.98
CA ARG A 45 14.89 3.53 -2.41
C ARG A 45 15.61 4.04 -1.17
N ASN A 46 16.86 3.60 -1.04
CA ASN A 46 17.77 3.94 0.04
C ASN A 46 18.67 5.10 -0.38
#